data_AF-A0A6C0HMB6-F1
#
_entry.id   AF-A0A6C0HMB6-F1
#
_cell.length_a   1.000
_cell.length_b   1.000
_cell.length_c   1.000
_cell.angle_alpha   90.00
_cell.angle_beta   90.00
_cell.angle_gamma   90.00
#
_symmetry.space_group_name_H-M   'P 1'
#
loop_
_entity.id
_entity.type
_entity.pdbx_description
1 polymer ?
#
loop_
_entity_poly.entity_id
_entity_poly.type
_entity_poly.pdbx_seq_one_letter_code
_entity_poly.pdbx_strand_id
1 'polypeptide(L)'
;MVDTNILLIIGIVAVVAVVLYAVERYTQKKPVEWMDASKIGLLSGAGAGGIVYAMGGGESAVSAVAEMASSAGGAVQDMFVGKPSF
;
A
#
# COMPACT_ATOMS: atom_id res chain seq x y z
N MET A 1 -9.32 20.61 -3.64
CA MET A 1 -10.23 19.45 -3.52
C MET A 1 -9.47 18.27 -4.07
N VAL A 2 -9.39 17.15 -3.36
CA VAL A 2 -8.68 15.97 -3.86
C VAL A 2 -9.45 15.42 -5.06
N ASP A 3 -8.77 15.30 -6.20
CA ASP A 3 -9.37 14.72 -7.40
C ASP A 3 -9.76 13.27 -7.13
N THR A 4 -11.05 12.98 -7.19
CA THR A 4 -11.60 11.63 -6.96
C THR A 4 -10.96 10.59 -7.86
N ASN A 5 -10.58 10.97 -9.08
CA ASN A 5 -9.90 10.09 -10.03
C ASN A 5 -8.52 9.63 -9.53
N ILE A 6 -7.77 10.51 -8.85
CA ILE A 6 -6.45 10.18 -8.29
C ILE A 6 -6.60 9.21 -7.12
N LEU A 7 -7.58 9.44 -6.24
CA LEU A 7 -7.88 8.52 -5.14
C LEU A 7 -8.33 7.15 -5.64
N LEU A 8 -9.12 7.09 -6.71
CA LEU A 8 -9.53 5.84 -7.33
C LEU A 8 -8.33 5.06 -7.88
N ILE A 9 -7.39 5.71 -8.55
CA ILE A 9 -6.17 5.05 -9.05
C ILE A 9 -5.36 4.47 -7.89
N ILE A 10 -5.09 5.27 -6.86
CA ILE A 10 -4.32 4.84 -5.68
C ILE A 10 -5.03 3.66 -4.98
N GLY A 11 -6.35 3.74 -4.80
CA GLY A 11 -7.16 2.69 -4.20
C GLY A 11 -7.17 1.40 -5.01
N ILE A 12 -7.28 1.48 -6.35
CA ILE A 12 -7.22 0.31 -7.24
C ILE A 12 -5.86 -0.38 -7.11
N VAL A 13 -4.75 0.38 -7.11
CA VAL A 13 -3.41 -0.21 -6.97
C VAL A 13 -3.27 -0.94 -5.63
N ALA A 14 -3.74 -0.34 -4.53
CA ALA A 14 -3.75 -0.98 -3.21
C ALA A 14 -4.54 -2.30 -3.20
N VAL A 15 -5.74 -2.30 -3.79
CA VAL A 15 -6.59 -3.51 -3.87
C VAL A 15 -5.96 -4.59 -4.73
N VAL A 16 -5.40 -4.23 -5.90
CA VAL A 16 -4.74 -5.19 -6.79
C VAL A 16 -3.54 -5.83 -6.08
N ALA A 17 -2.74 -5.07 -5.33
CA ALA A 17 -1.62 -5.62 -4.58
C ALA A 17 -2.07 -6.63 -3.50
N VAL A 18 -3.17 -6.35 -2.79
CA VAL A 18 -3.76 -7.29 -1.83
C VAL A 18 -4.25 -8.57 -2.52
N VAL A 19 -4.87 -8.46 -3.68
CA VAL A 19 -5.32 -9.62 -4.47
C VAL A 19 -4.12 -10.45 -4.92
N LEU A 20 -3.06 -9.83 -5.42
CA LEU A 20 -1.84 -10.53 -5.82
C LEU A 20 -1.19 -11.26 -4.64
N TYR A 21 -1.15 -10.65 -3.46
CA TYR A 21 -0.69 -11.31 -2.23
C TYR A 21 -1.54 -12.53 -1.88
N ALA A 22 -2.87 -12.41 -1.96
CA ALA A 22 -3.77 -13.54 -1.69
C ALA A 22 -3.57 -14.68 -2.70
N VAL A 23 -3.37 -14.36 -3.99
CA VAL A 23 -3.06 -15.34 -5.04
C VAL A 23 -1.72 -16.02 -4.79
N GLU A 24 -0.69 -15.29 -4.35
CA GLU A 24 0.61 -15.85 -3.99
C GLU A 24 0.46 -16.84 -2.82
N ARG A 25 -0.23 -16.44 -1.75
CA ARG A 25 -0.48 -17.30 -0.58
C ARG A 25 -1.27 -18.56 -0.95
N TYR A 26 -2.28 -18.41 -1.80
CA TYR A 26 -3.05 -19.53 -2.34
C TYR A 26 -2.16 -20.51 -3.11
N THR A 27 -1.30 -19.99 -4.01
CA THR A 27 -0.37 -20.80 -4.81
C THR A 27 0.64 -21.56 -3.93
N GLN A 28 1.07 -20.94 -2.84
CA GLN A 28 1.99 -21.54 -1.87
C GLN A 28 1.29 -22.42 -0.81
N LYS A 29 -0.03 -22.62 -0.89
CA LYS A 29 -0.86 -23.33 0.11
C LYS A 29 -0.65 -22.80 1.54
N LYS A 30 -0.42 -21.49 1.68
CA LYS A 30 -0.25 -20.81 2.96
C LYS A 30 -1.52 -20.04 3.31
N PRO A 31 -1.84 -19.89 4.61
CA PRO A 31 -2.91 -19.00 5.02
C PRO A 31 -2.57 -17.55 4.66
N VAL A 32 -3.62 -16.77 4.40
CA VAL A 32 -3.54 -15.33 4.16
C VAL A 32 -3.37 -14.64 5.51
N GLU A 33 -2.23 -13.98 5.70
CA GLU A 33 -2.02 -13.14 6.88
C GLU A 33 -2.57 -11.74 6.59
N TRP A 34 -3.73 -11.42 7.17
CA TRP A 34 -4.42 -10.14 6.95
C TRP A 34 -3.57 -8.92 7.30
N MET A 35 -2.67 -9.07 8.28
CA MET A 35 -1.72 -8.04 8.69
C MET A 35 -0.63 -7.78 7.64
N ASP A 36 -0.18 -8.82 6.93
CA ASP A 36 0.79 -8.64 5.83
C ASP A 36 0.08 -8.09 4.59
N ALA A 37 -1.15 -8.55 4.33
CA ALA A 37 -1.98 -8.06 3.24
C ALA A 37 -2.25 -6.55 3.35
N SER A 38 -2.62 -6.07 4.55
CA SER A 38 -2.87 -4.64 4.78
C SER A 38 -1.60 -3.80 4.58
N LYS A 39 -0.44 -4.28 5.05
CA LYS A 39 0.85 -3.61 4.83
C LYS A 39 1.19 -3.50 3.35
N ILE A 40 0.98 -4.57 2.57
CA ILE A 40 1.22 -4.58 1.12
C ILE A 40 0.28 -3.61 0.40
N GLY A 41 -1.01 -3.60 0.77
CA GLY A 41 -1.99 -2.64 0.23
C GLY A 41 -1.60 -1.19 0.53
N LEU A 42 -1.22 -0.88 1.76
CA LEU A 42 -0.80 0.47 2.16
C LEU A 42 0.50 0.91 1.48
N LEU A 43 1.51 0.03 1.39
CA LEU A 43 2.77 0.32 0.70
C LEU A 43 2.56 0.58 -0.79
N SER A 44 1.77 -0.26 -1.45
CA SER A 44 1.51 -0.15 -2.88
C SER A 44 0.68 1.10 -3.21
N GLY A 45 -0.32 1.43 -2.38
CA GLY A 45 -1.07 2.69 -2.50
C GLY A 45 -0.18 3.92 -2.27
N ALA A 46 0.67 3.92 -1.24
CA ALA A 46 1.63 5.00 -1.00
C ALA A 46 2.63 5.14 -2.16
N GLY A 47 3.11 4.02 -2.72
CA GLY A 47 3.96 4.00 -3.90
C GLY A 47 3.26 4.58 -5.14
N ALA A 48 2.01 4.20 -5.38
CA ALA A 48 1.20 4.76 -6.47
C ALA A 48 0.98 6.27 -6.30
N GLY A 49 0.69 6.73 -5.08
CA GLY A 49 0.55 8.15 -4.78
C GLY A 49 1.86 8.93 -5.01
N GLY A 50 3.01 8.35 -4.65
CA GLY A 50 4.33 8.93 -4.94
C GLY A 50 4.62 9.05 -6.44
N ILE A 51 4.22 8.06 -7.24
CA ILE A 51 4.35 8.09 -8.71
C ILE A 51 3.44 9.19 -9.29
N VAL A 52 2.18 9.26 -8.84
CA VAL A 52 1.25 10.31 -9.30
C VAL A 52 1.78 11.71 -8.95
N TYR A 53 2.36 11.88 -7.76
CA TYR A 53 3.02 13.13 -7.38
C TYR A 53 4.18 13.47 -8.33
N ALA A 54 5.07 12.51 -8.63
CA ALA A 54 6.20 12.72 -9.53
C ALA A 54 5.78 13.08 -10.97
N MET A 55 4.61 12.61 -11.42
CA MET A 55 4.03 12.94 -12.74
C MET A 55 3.33 14.31 -12.78
N GLY A 56 3.39 15.10 -11.71
CA GLY A 56 2.76 16.42 -11.63
C GLY A 56 1.34 16.41 -11.06
N GLY A 57 0.94 15.33 -10.36
CA GLY A 57 -0.39 15.18 -9.75
C GLY A 57 -0.72 16.13 -8.58
N GLY A 58 0.16 17.10 -8.28
CA GLY A 58 -0.09 18.18 -7.33
C GLY A 58 -0.27 17.75 -5.86
N GLU A 59 -0.71 18.68 -5.01
CA GLU A 59 -0.91 18.49 -3.56
C GLU A 59 -1.93 17.38 -3.22
N SER A 60 -2.86 17.08 -4.14
CA SER A 60 -3.85 16.00 -3.97
C SER A 60 -3.19 14.64 -3.78
N ALA A 61 -2.12 14.35 -4.53
CA ALA A 61 -1.35 13.12 -4.38
C ALA A 61 -0.57 13.08 -3.05
N VAL A 62 -0.07 14.23 -2.59
CA VAL A 62 0.65 14.36 -1.32
C VAL A 62 -0.27 14.07 -0.14
N SER A 63 -1.50 14.59 -0.15
CA SER A 63 -2.48 14.33 0.92
C SER A 63 -2.84 12.85 1.03
N ALA A 64 -3.06 12.18 -0.11
CA ALA A 64 -3.36 10.75 -0.15
C ALA A 64 -2.19 9.90 0.37
N VAL A 65 -0.95 10.24 -0.01
CA VAL A 65 0.25 9.58 0.51
C VAL A 65 0.43 9.84 2.01
N ALA A 66 0.18 11.06 2.47
CA ALA A 66 0.33 11.44 3.88
C ALA A 66 -0.68 10.71 4.78
N GLU A 67 -1.95 10.60 4.36
CA GLU A 67 -2.97 9.82 5.08
C GLU A 67 -2.58 8.34 5.14
N MET A 68 -2.10 7.80 4.02
CA MET A 68 -1.73 6.39 3.91
C MET A 68 -0.46 6.07 4.73
N ALA A 69 0.55 6.95 4.70
CA ALA A 69 1.75 6.87 5.55
C ALA A 69 1.43 6.97 7.05
N SER A 70 0.46 7.83 7.41
CA SER A 70 0.01 7.98 8.80
C SER A 70 -0.73 6.73 9.30
N SER A 71 -1.47 6.04 8.41
CA SER A 71 -2.14 4.77 8.72
C SER A 71 -1.21 3.55 8.69
N ALA A 72 -0.06 3.66 8.01
CA ALA A 72 0.89 2.57 7.81
C ALA A 72 1.75 2.26 9.04
N GLY A 73 2.08 3.28 9.86
CA GLY A 73 2.77 3.14 11.15
C GLY A 73 4.01 2.24 11.17
N GLY A 74 4.50 1.88 12.37
CA GLY A 74 5.66 1.00 12.53
C GLY A 74 5.50 -0.38 11.90
N ALA A 75 4.26 -0.84 11.70
CA ALA A 75 3.97 -2.17 11.18
C ALA A 75 4.47 -2.39 9.74
N VAL A 76 4.42 -1.38 8.88
CA VAL A 76 5.01 -1.42 7.53
C VAL A 76 6.55 -1.37 7.60
N GLN A 77 7.11 -0.56 8.50
CA GLN A 77 8.56 -0.47 8.69
C GLN A 77 9.17 -1.80 9.16
N ASP A 78 8.46 -2.57 9.98
CA ASP A 78 8.89 -3.89 10.44
C ASP A 78 9.13 -4.89 9.29
N MET A 79 8.54 -4.68 8.10
CA MET A 79 8.82 -5.50 6.92
C MET A 79 10.17 -5.19 6.27
N PHE A 80 10.74 -4.00 6.51
CA PHE A 80 12.03 -3.58 5.95
C PHE A 80 13.23 -3.91 6.85
N VAL A 81 12.99 -4.08 8.15
CA VAL A 81 14.02 -4.51 9.12
C VAL A 81 14.07 -6.04 9.30
N GLY A 82 13.09 -6.78 8.78
CA GLY A 82 12.98 -8.23 8.92
C GLY A 82 12.57 -8.64 10.34
N LYS A 83 11.77 -9.72 10.46
CA LYS A 83 11.39 -10.24 11.78
C LYS A 83 12.64 -10.74 12.51
N PRO A 84 12.97 -10.27 13.72
CA PRO A 84 14.02 -10.89 14.53
C PRO A 84 13.61 -12.34 14.84
N SER A 85 14.40 -13.32 14.41
CA SER A 85 14.29 -14.70 14.90
C SER A 85 15.23 -14.85 16.09
N PHE A 86 14.68 -14.83 17.30
CA PHE A 86 15.36 -15.33 18.49
C PHE A 86 14.77 -16.69 18.86
#